data_AF-A0A6P2A4T3-F1
#
_entry.id   AF-A0A6P2A4T3-F1
#
_cell.length_a   1.000
_cell.length_b   1.000
_cell.length_c   1.000
_cell.angle_alpha   90.00
_cell.angle_beta   90.00
_cell.angle_gamma   90.00
#
_symmetry.space_group_name_H-M   'P 1'
#
loop_
_entity.id
_entity.type
_entity.pdbx_description
1 polymer ?
#
loop_
_entity_poly.entity_id
_entity_poly.type
_entity_poly.pdbx_seq_one_letter_code
_entity_poly.pdbx_strand_id
1 'polypeptide(L)'
;MTKSDPNRILRRLPLAVGGLGAVLLLINRLLTPELTESQARGDVVGVILSAVLILTGLIWQQVQPRSPDIVELIGEEGFVLAQDLPEAVKTELAWASHLLLTNTVTRSLIVYYQGKILLRRGILAAKAEVTPGPILKRVLETQKPIYLVALYVYPGRIEFDYLPENTQGVVCQPIGNQGVLILGANAPRSYTKQDEKWIAGIADKLAVTLQE
;
A
#
# COMPACT_ATOMS: atom_id res chain seq x y z
N MET A 1 -10.24 -10.25 16.51
CA MET A 1 -9.40 -10.06 17.71
C MET A 1 -8.15 -9.29 17.31
N THR A 2 -8.04 -8.02 17.69
CA THR A 2 -6.86 -7.19 17.44
C THR A 2 -5.69 -7.70 18.27
N LYS A 3 -4.60 -8.14 17.62
CA LYS A 3 -3.34 -8.52 18.28
C LYS A 3 -2.90 -7.36 19.18
N SER A 4 -2.69 -7.63 20.47
CA SER A 4 -2.10 -6.64 21.40
C SER A 4 -0.71 -6.27 20.89
N ASP A 5 -0.48 -4.97 20.62
CA ASP A 5 0.82 -4.44 20.19
C ASP A 5 1.89 -4.79 21.24
N PRO A 6 2.85 -5.69 20.93
CA PRO A 6 3.85 -6.15 21.89
C PRO A 6 4.75 -5.01 22.36
N ASN A 7 4.85 -3.92 21.57
CA ASN A 7 5.72 -2.78 21.86
C ASN A 7 5.00 -1.64 22.61
N ARG A 8 3.74 -1.84 23.02
CA ARG A 8 2.95 -0.81 23.69
C ARG A 8 3.59 -0.31 24.99
N ILE A 9 4.20 -1.21 25.76
CA ILE A 9 4.88 -0.88 27.02
C ILE A 9 6.15 -0.07 26.72
N LEU A 10 6.97 -0.55 25.77
CA LEU A 10 8.20 0.12 25.32
C LEU A 10 7.93 1.54 24.83
N ARG A 11 6.84 1.75 24.08
CA ARG A 11 6.47 3.07 23.57
C ARG A 11 6.08 4.08 24.64
N ARG A 12 5.65 3.61 25.83
CA ARG A 12 5.22 4.46 26.95
C ARG A 12 6.34 4.76 27.94
N LEU A 13 7.46 4.04 27.88
CA LEU A 13 8.58 4.21 28.80
C LEU A 13 9.13 5.65 28.80
N PRO A 14 9.45 6.29 27.66
CA PRO A 14 9.98 7.65 27.67
C PRO A 14 9.01 8.64 28.33
N LEU A 15 7.72 8.50 28.06
CA LEU A 15 6.68 9.35 28.64
C LEU A 15 6.58 9.17 30.16
N ALA A 16 6.58 7.92 30.63
CA ALA A 16 6.48 7.60 32.05
C ALA A 16 7.72 8.05 32.83
N VAL A 17 8.92 7.76 32.31
CA VAL A 17 10.19 8.15 32.93
C VAL A 17 10.37 9.66 32.92
N GLY A 18 10.07 10.33 31.81
CA GLY A 18 10.13 11.79 31.72
C GLY A 18 9.13 12.48 32.65
N GLY A 19 7.90 11.97 32.75
CA GLY A 19 6.90 12.47 33.68
C GLY A 19 7.30 12.28 35.15
N LEU A 20 7.80 11.09 35.50
CA LEU A 20 8.31 10.79 36.84
C LEU A 20 9.51 11.68 37.19
N GLY A 21 10.44 11.88 36.26
CA GLY A 21 11.60 12.78 36.43
C GLY A 21 11.19 14.22 36.69
N ALA A 22 10.23 14.76 35.92
CA ALA A 22 9.72 16.11 36.11
C ALA A 22 9.04 16.28 37.49
N VAL A 23 8.24 15.29 37.92
CA VAL A 23 7.58 15.32 39.24
C VAL A 23 8.60 15.25 40.38
N LEU A 24 9.59 14.36 40.28
CA LEU A 24 10.63 14.26 41.30
C LEU A 24 11.48 15.53 41.41
N LEU A 25 11.83 16.16 40.29
CA LEU A 25 12.54 17.45 40.29
C LEU A 25 11.70 18.56 40.92
N LEU A 26 10.40 18.60 40.64
CA LEU A 26 9.48 19.56 41.27
C LEU A 26 9.40 19.35 42.78
N ILE A 27 9.25 18.10 43.23
CA ILE A 27 9.22 17.78 44.66
C ILE A 27 10.56 18.16 45.32
N ASN A 28 11.68 17.78 44.69
CA ASN A 28 13.01 18.15 45.16
C ASN A 28 13.15 19.67 45.31
N ARG A 29 12.64 20.43 44.34
CA ARG A 29 12.66 21.88 44.36
C ARG A 29 11.82 22.48 45.49
N LEU A 30 10.63 21.93 45.75
CA LEU A 30 9.73 22.42 46.80
C LEU A 30 10.23 22.10 48.21
N LEU A 31 10.97 21.00 48.37
CA LEU A 31 11.50 20.56 49.66
C LEU A 31 12.89 21.13 49.98
N THR A 32 13.57 21.79 49.02
CA THR A 32 14.91 22.36 49.21
C THR A 32 14.80 23.79 49.78
N PRO A 33 15.25 24.06 51.02
CA PRO A 33 15.16 25.39 51.65
C PRO A 33 16.19 26.38 51.11
N GLU A 34 17.43 25.91 50.88
CA GLU A 34 18.52 26.73 50.32
C GLU A 34 19.07 26.07 49.06
N LEU A 35 19.11 26.84 47.97
CA LEU A 35 19.53 26.33 46.67
C LEU A 35 21.01 26.61 46.42
N THR A 36 21.79 25.55 46.21
CA THR A 36 23.18 25.68 45.74
C THR A 36 23.26 25.90 44.23
N GLU A 37 24.32 26.56 43.75
CA GLU A 37 24.49 26.78 42.32
C GLU A 37 24.63 25.47 41.52
N SER A 38 25.28 24.45 42.09
CA SER A 38 25.42 23.14 41.44
C SER A 38 24.07 22.44 41.30
N GLN A 39 23.22 22.53 42.32
CA GLN A 39 21.85 22.00 42.28
C GLN A 39 20.99 22.74 41.25
N ALA A 40 21.09 24.07 41.18
CA ALA A 40 20.37 24.86 40.18
C ALA A 40 20.71 24.43 38.74
N ARG A 41 21.99 24.19 38.44
CA ARG A 41 22.43 23.70 37.12
C ARG A 41 21.95 22.28 36.86
N GLY A 42 21.98 21.41 37.87
CA GLY A 42 21.47 20.04 37.80
C GLY A 42 19.97 20.00 37.51
N ASP A 43 19.18 20.82 38.20
CA ASP A 43 17.72 20.95 37.99
C ASP A 43 17.41 21.34 36.54
N VAL A 44 18.14 22.31 35.97
CA VAL A 44 17.96 22.74 34.58
C VAL A 44 18.19 21.57 33.60
N VAL A 45 19.29 20.84 33.76
CA VAL A 45 19.59 19.67 32.91
C VAL A 45 18.53 18.58 33.09
N GLY A 46 18.09 18.34 34.32
CA GLY A 46 17.05 17.36 34.63
C GLY A 46 15.68 17.71 34.01
N VAL A 47 15.30 18.99 34.03
CA VAL A 47 14.07 19.48 33.39
C VAL A 47 14.16 19.30 31.87
N ILE A 48 15.29 19.66 31.26
CA ILE A 48 15.52 19.45 29.82
C ILE A 48 15.41 17.95 29.47
N LEU A 49 16.06 17.07 30.23
CA LEU A 49 16.00 15.63 30.01
C LEU A 49 14.56 15.11 30.11
N SER A 50 13.81 15.55 31.12
CA SER A 50 12.41 15.17 31.32
C SER A 50 11.53 15.62 30.15
N ALA A 51 11.73 16.85 29.66
CA ALA A 51 11.01 17.39 28.51
C ALA A 51 11.33 16.61 27.22
N VAL A 52 12.59 16.28 26.97
CA VAL A 52 13.02 15.46 25.81
C VAL A 52 12.40 14.06 25.85
N LEU A 53 12.37 13.42 27.02
CA LEU A 53 11.76 12.10 27.20
C LEU A 53 10.25 12.12 26.96
N ILE A 54 9.55 13.14 27.48
CA ILE A 54 8.11 13.34 27.24
C ILE A 54 7.84 13.53 25.75
N LEU A 55 8.58 14.43 25.09
CA LEU A 55 8.42 14.70 23.65
C LEU A 55 8.67 13.44 22.82
N THR A 56 9.73 12.68 23.13
CA THR A 56 10.04 11.41 22.46
C THR A 56 8.89 10.42 22.62
N GLY A 57 8.33 10.29 23.82
CA GLY A 57 7.17 9.44 24.08
C GLY A 57 5.93 9.87 23.29
N LEU A 58 5.67 11.17 23.18
CA LEU A 58 4.56 11.70 22.38
C LEU A 58 4.75 11.43 20.88
N ILE A 59 5.96 11.62 20.35
CA ILE A 59 6.28 11.31 18.95
C ILE A 59 6.03 9.82 18.67
N TRP A 60 6.48 8.92 19.54
CA TRP A 60 6.29 7.48 19.39
C TRP A 60 4.82 7.03 19.45
N GLN A 61 3.94 7.81 20.09
CA GLN A 61 2.51 7.57 20.09
C GLN A 61 1.81 8.05 18.81
N GLN A 62 2.33 9.10 18.16
CA GLN A 62 1.73 9.67 16.94
C GLN A 62 2.03 8.87 15.67
N VAL A 63 3.08 8.05 15.66
CA VAL A 63 3.43 7.19 14.50
C VAL A 63 2.62 5.88 14.55
N GLN A 64 1.30 5.98 14.41
CA GLN A 64 0.50 4.85 13.95
C GLN A 64 0.11 5.09 12.48
N PRO A 65 0.50 4.20 11.55
CA PRO A 65 0.03 4.27 10.18
C PRO A 65 -1.50 4.19 10.19
N ARG A 66 -2.18 5.19 9.64
CA ARG A 66 -3.61 5.06 9.37
C ARG A 66 -3.76 3.96 8.33
N SER A 67 -4.50 2.91 8.66
CA SER A 67 -4.91 1.91 7.69
C SER A 67 -5.71 2.61 6.59
N PRO A 68 -5.39 2.39 5.30
CA PRO A 68 -6.14 3.01 4.22
C PRO A 68 -7.60 2.55 4.26
N ASP A 69 -8.53 3.47 3.98
CA ASP A 69 -9.95 3.16 3.97
C ASP A 69 -10.24 2.14 2.87
N ILE A 70 -10.63 0.93 3.29
CA ILE A 70 -10.95 -0.18 2.41
C ILE A 70 -12.41 -0.05 2.00
N VAL A 71 -12.68 -0.08 0.70
CA VAL A 71 -14.04 -0.11 0.15
C VAL A 71 -14.40 -1.51 -0.33
N GLU A 72 -15.70 -1.82 -0.36
CA GLU A 72 -16.22 -2.97 -1.08
C GLU A 72 -16.39 -2.58 -2.55
N LEU A 73 -15.72 -3.30 -3.47
CA LEU A 73 -15.78 -2.94 -4.89
C LEU A 73 -17.15 -3.24 -5.48
N ILE A 74 -17.63 -2.32 -6.33
CA ILE A 74 -18.92 -2.45 -7.02
C ILE A 74 -18.70 -3.28 -8.30
N GLY A 75 -19.22 -4.49 -8.33
CA GLY A 75 -19.14 -5.39 -9.47
C GLY A 75 -19.46 -6.83 -9.10
N GLU A 76 -19.38 -7.72 -10.08
CA GLU A 76 -19.59 -9.15 -9.87
C GLU A 76 -18.25 -9.90 -9.84
N GLU A 77 -18.12 -10.89 -8.96
CA GLU A 77 -16.97 -11.77 -8.98
C GLU A 77 -17.03 -12.68 -10.22
N GLY A 78 -15.98 -12.67 -11.02
CA GLY A 78 -15.95 -13.43 -12.27
C GLY A 78 -14.55 -13.86 -12.69
N PHE A 79 -14.53 -14.78 -13.66
CA PHE A 79 -13.34 -15.29 -14.31
C PHE A 79 -13.63 -15.56 -15.78
N VAL A 80 -13.03 -14.76 -16.66
CA VAL A 80 -13.29 -14.78 -18.10
C VAL A 80 -11.96 -14.84 -18.84
N LEU A 81 -11.76 -15.92 -19.61
CA LEU A 81 -10.61 -16.12 -20.50
C LEU A 81 -11.04 -15.96 -21.96
N ALA A 82 -10.12 -15.49 -22.82
CA ALA A 82 -10.32 -15.52 -24.25
C ALA A 82 -10.37 -16.97 -24.77
N GLN A 83 -11.32 -17.26 -25.67
CA GLN A 83 -11.59 -18.63 -26.12
C GLN A 83 -10.50 -19.17 -27.05
N ASP A 84 -9.86 -18.27 -27.82
CA ASP A 84 -8.86 -18.53 -28.87
C ASP A 84 -7.44 -18.81 -28.33
N LEU A 85 -7.28 -18.97 -27.01
CA LEU A 85 -5.98 -19.22 -26.39
C LEU A 85 -5.61 -20.71 -26.32
N PRO A 86 -4.32 -21.07 -26.53
CA PRO A 86 -3.81 -22.41 -26.23
C PRO A 86 -4.04 -22.80 -24.77
N GLU A 87 -4.21 -24.10 -24.51
CA GLU A 87 -4.53 -24.59 -23.16
C GLU A 87 -3.41 -24.32 -22.14
N ALA A 88 -2.15 -24.38 -22.57
CA ALA A 88 -1.00 -24.00 -21.76
C ALA A 88 -1.09 -22.53 -21.32
N VAL A 89 -1.41 -21.62 -22.25
CA VAL A 89 -1.58 -20.18 -21.96
C VAL A 89 -2.76 -19.93 -21.04
N LYS A 90 -3.90 -20.61 -21.25
CA LYS A 90 -5.08 -20.52 -20.36
C LYS A 90 -4.73 -20.94 -18.93
N THR A 91 -4.03 -22.06 -18.79
CA THR A 91 -3.57 -22.57 -17.49
C THR A 91 -2.66 -21.56 -16.80
N GLU A 92 -1.74 -20.97 -17.57
CA GLU A 92 -0.79 -20.01 -17.04
C GLU A 92 -1.42 -18.68 -16.62
N LEU A 93 -2.35 -18.14 -17.43
CA LEU A 93 -3.14 -16.97 -17.06
C LEU A 93 -4.02 -17.23 -15.83
N ALA A 94 -4.62 -18.42 -15.74
CA ALA A 94 -5.40 -18.82 -14.58
C ALA A 94 -4.54 -18.91 -13.32
N TRP A 95 -3.33 -19.48 -13.41
CA TRP A 95 -2.40 -19.58 -12.30
C TRP A 95 -1.87 -18.21 -11.86
N ALA A 96 -1.37 -17.40 -12.80
CA ALA A 96 -0.81 -16.08 -12.53
C ALA A 96 -1.84 -15.15 -11.87
N SER A 97 -3.06 -15.12 -12.40
CA SER A 97 -4.13 -14.29 -11.84
C SER A 97 -4.60 -14.75 -10.46
N HIS A 98 -4.63 -16.07 -10.22
CA HIS A 98 -4.96 -16.61 -8.91
C HIS A 98 -3.93 -16.16 -7.88
N LEU A 99 -2.64 -16.29 -8.19
CA LEU A 99 -1.56 -15.90 -7.30
C LEU A 99 -1.62 -14.41 -6.96
N LEU A 100 -1.85 -13.56 -7.96
CA LEU A 100 -1.95 -12.12 -7.75
C LEU A 100 -3.14 -11.76 -6.87
N LEU A 101 -4.32 -12.34 -7.10
CA LEU A 101 -5.52 -12.06 -6.30
C LEU A 101 -5.43 -12.60 -4.86
N THR A 102 -4.65 -13.65 -4.63
CA THR A 102 -4.55 -14.30 -3.30
C THR A 102 -3.36 -13.83 -2.47
N ASN A 103 -2.26 -13.40 -3.12
CA ASN A 103 -1.02 -13.02 -2.43
C ASN A 103 -0.74 -11.51 -2.46
N THR A 104 -1.59 -10.72 -3.12
CA THR A 104 -1.50 -9.25 -3.12
C THR A 104 -2.84 -8.64 -2.71
N VAL A 105 -2.87 -7.31 -2.59
CA VAL A 105 -4.09 -6.52 -2.33
C VAL A 105 -5.01 -6.36 -3.56
N THR A 106 -4.66 -6.98 -4.69
CA THR A 106 -5.44 -6.93 -5.93
C THR A 106 -6.82 -7.56 -5.74
N ARG A 107 -7.86 -6.91 -6.26
CA ARG A 107 -9.24 -7.41 -6.25
C ARG A 107 -9.85 -7.54 -7.64
N SER A 108 -9.33 -6.82 -8.62
CA SER A 108 -9.72 -6.92 -10.02
C SER A 108 -8.46 -6.98 -10.89
N LEU A 109 -8.43 -7.88 -11.86
CA LEU A 109 -7.26 -8.14 -12.69
C LEU A 109 -7.67 -8.29 -14.15
N ILE A 110 -6.95 -7.62 -15.04
CA ILE A 110 -7.14 -7.71 -16.49
C ILE A 110 -5.78 -7.91 -17.16
N VAL A 111 -5.70 -8.86 -18.08
CA VAL A 111 -4.55 -9.05 -18.96
C VAL A 111 -4.94 -8.57 -20.35
N TYR A 112 -4.30 -7.49 -20.78
CA TYR A 112 -4.47 -6.91 -22.10
C TYR A 112 -3.21 -7.16 -22.93
N TYR A 113 -3.34 -7.78 -24.10
CA TYR A 113 -2.21 -8.16 -24.95
C TYR A 113 -2.57 -8.00 -26.42
N GLN A 114 -1.71 -7.35 -27.21
CA GLN A 114 -1.88 -7.14 -28.66
C GLN A 114 -3.27 -6.61 -29.07
N GLY A 115 -3.83 -5.67 -28.29
CA GLY A 115 -5.15 -5.10 -28.62
C GLY A 115 -6.35 -5.90 -28.11
N LYS A 116 -6.12 -7.05 -27.47
CA LYS A 116 -7.17 -7.97 -27.00
C LYS A 116 -7.11 -8.17 -25.50
N ILE A 117 -8.25 -8.51 -24.92
CA ILE A 117 -8.34 -8.91 -23.52
C ILE A 117 -8.20 -10.43 -23.45
N LEU A 118 -7.13 -10.91 -22.84
CA LEU A 118 -6.88 -12.34 -22.69
C LEU A 118 -7.53 -12.93 -21.44
N LEU A 119 -7.60 -12.12 -20.38
CA LEU A 119 -8.14 -12.52 -19.09
C LEU A 119 -8.79 -11.34 -18.36
N ARG A 120 -9.92 -11.59 -17.70
CA ARG A 120 -10.49 -10.76 -16.63
C ARG A 120 -10.80 -11.65 -15.43
N ARG A 121 -10.36 -11.28 -14.23
CA ARG A 121 -10.61 -12.05 -13.01
C ARG A 121 -10.77 -11.17 -11.76
N GLY A 122 -11.60 -11.61 -10.82
CA GLY A 122 -11.87 -10.92 -9.56
C GLY A 122 -13.17 -10.15 -9.66
N ILE A 123 -13.25 -8.96 -9.07
CA ILE A 123 -14.44 -8.10 -9.16
C ILE A 123 -14.44 -7.38 -10.50
N LEU A 124 -15.40 -7.73 -11.36
CA LEU A 124 -15.49 -7.24 -12.73
C LEU A 124 -16.50 -6.09 -12.83
N ALA A 125 -16.15 -5.07 -13.61
CA ALA A 125 -17.11 -4.05 -14.03
C ALA A 125 -18.03 -4.58 -15.12
N ALA A 126 -19.20 -3.96 -15.24
CA ALA A 126 -20.18 -4.23 -16.29
C ALA A 126 -19.58 -4.01 -17.69
N LYS A 127 -18.76 -2.96 -17.87
CA LYS A 127 -18.05 -2.72 -19.11
C LYS A 127 -16.87 -3.68 -19.24
N ALA A 128 -16.87 -4.48 -20.31
CA ALA A 128 -15.82 -5.45 -20.57
C ALA A 128 -14.68 -4.90 -21.44
N GLU A 129 -14.96 -3.94 -22.31
CA GLU A 129 -14.03 -3.46 -23.32
C GLU A 129 -12.94 -2.55 -22.73
N VAL A 130 -11.69 -2.86 -23.06
CA VAL A 130 -10.52 -2.06 -22.68
C VAL A 130 -10.17 -1.14 -23.83
N THR A 131 -10.38 0.16 -23.65
CA THR A 131 -9.93 1.21 -24.56
C THR A 131 -8.65 1.84 -24.00
N PRO A 132 -7.46 1.62 -24.61
CA PRO A 132 -6.21 2.16 -24.09
C PRO A 132 -6.20 3.69 -24.08
N GLY A 133 -6.25 4.28 -22.88
CA GLY A 133 -6.06 5.70 -22.67
C GLY A 133 -4.57 6.11 -22.62
N PRO A 134 -4.29 7.36 -22.26
CA PRO A 134 -2.93 7.90 -22.21
C PRO A 134 -1.99 7.13 -21.26
N ILE A 135 -2.49 6.58 -20.14
CA ILE A 135 -1.63 5.89 -19.17
C ILE A 135 -1.25 4.52 -19.71
N LEU A 136 -2.21 3.75 -20.22
CA LEU A 136 -1.92 2.46 -20.84
C LEU A 136 -0.97 2.60 -22.04
N LYS A 137 -1.19 3.60 -22.90
CA LYS A 137 -0.27 3.89 -24.03
C LYS A 137 1.14 4.21 -23.55
N ARG A 138 1.27 5.05 -22.51
CA ARG A 138 2.57 5.35 -21.91
C ARG A 138 3.26 4.10 -21.35
N VAL A 139 2.53 3.19 -20.71
CA VAL A 139 3.11 1.93 -20.22
C VAL A 139 3.60 1.07 -21.38
N LEU A 140 2.82 0.95 -22.45
CA LEU A 140 3.20 0.22 -23.66
C LEU A 140 4.43 0.84 -24.37
N GLU A 141 4.50 2.17 -24.46
CA GLU A 141 5.60 2.88 -25.13
C GLU A 141 6.88 2.89 -24.29
N THR A 142 6.76 3.18 -22.99
CA THR A 142 7.93 3.36 -22.11
C THR A 142 8.41 2.07 -21.47
N GLN A 143 7.59 1.01 -21.50
CA GLN A 143 7.86 -0.27 -20.85
C GLN A 143 8.15 -0.11 -19.34
N LYS A 144 7.58 0.94 -18.73
CA LYS A 144 7.72 1.23 -17.30
C LYS A 144 6.36 1.05 -16.62
N PRO A 145 6.33 0.36 -15.46
CA PRO A 145 5.10 0.23 -14.70
C PRO A 145 4.65 1.57 -14.15
N ILE A 146 3.34 1.76 -14.08
CA ILE A 146 2.71 2.93 -13.48
C ILE A 146 1.83 2.45 -12.33
N TYR A 147 2.05 3.04 -11.15
CA TYR A 147 1.21 2.83 -9.98
C TYR A 147 0.47 4.12 -9.63
N LEU A 148 -0.86 4.09 -9.79
CA LEU A 148 -1.78 5.13 -9.37
C LEU A 148 -2.25 4.83 -7.95
N VAL A 149 -1.61 5.49 -6.98
CA VAL A 149 -1.81 5.22 -5.55
C VAL A 149 -3.19 5.61 -5.01
N ALA A 150 -3.89 6.53 -5.68
CA ALA A 150 -5.19 7.05 -5.27
C ALA A 150 -5.94 7.49 -6.54
N LEU A 151 -6.63 6.55 -7.17
CA LEU A 151 -7.20 6.72 -8.51
C LEU A 151 -8.14 7.93 -8.60
N TYR A 152 -8.90 8.20 -7.54
CA TYR A 152 -9.84 9.33 -7.49
C TYR A 152 -9.19 10.71 -7.69
N VAL A 153 -7.89 10.85 -7.41
CA VAL A 153 -7.13 12.11 -7.56
C VAL A 153 -6.71 12.36 -9.01
N TYR A 154 -6.67 11.32 -9.84
CA TYR A 154 -6.19 11.43 -11.21
C TYR A 154 -7.32 11.75 -12.19
N PRO A 155 -7.19 12.82 -13.00
CA PRO A 155 -8.20 13.12 -14.02
C PRO A 155 -8.29 12.02 -15.09
N GLY A 156 -7.18 11.30 -15.34
CA GLY A 156 -7.12 10.16 -16.26
C GLY A 156 -7.87 8.91 -15.81
N ARG A 157 -8.45 8.90 -14.59
CA ARG A 157 -9.18 7.73 -14.06
C ARG A 157 -10.30 7.20 -14.96
N ILE A 158 -10.84 8.08 -15.82
CA ILE A 158 -11.91 7.78 -16.78
C ILE A 158 -11.48 6.66 -17.74
N GLU A 159 -10.17 6.49 -18.01
CA GLU A 159 -9.70 5.42 -18.88
C GLU A 159 -9.85 4.01 -18.28
N PHE A 160 -10.09 3.89 -16.96
CA PHE A 160 -10.23 2.60 -16.26
C PHE A 160 -11.69 2.21 -16.02
N ASP A 161 -12.60 2.65 -16.91
CA ASP A 161 -14.03 2.34 -16.82
C ASP A 161 -14.39 0.85 -16.99
N TYR A 162 -13.40 0.02 -17.33
CA TYR A 162 -13.46 -1.45 -17.35
C TYR A 162 -13.08 -2.11 -16.00
N LEU A 163 -12.64 -1.32 -15.01
CA LEU A 163 -12.48 -1.73 -13.61
C LEU A 163 -13.69 -1.25 -12.78
N PRO A 164 -13.95 -1.84 -11.60
CA PRO A 164 -15.00 -1.36 -10.70
C PRO A 164 -14.93 0.16 -10.48
N GLU A 165 -16.05 0.87 -10.57
CA GLU A 165 -16.10 2.34 -10.54
C GLU A 165 -15.42 2.94 -9.29
N ASN A 166 -15.49 2.24 -8.16
CA ASN A 166 -14.92 2.66 -6.89
C ASN A 166 -13.52 2.04 -6.63
N THR A 167 -12.79 1.63 -7.68
CA THR A 167 -11.40 1.20 -7.57
C THR A 167 -10.54 2.32 -6.99
N GLN A 168 -9.75 2.00 -5.95
CA GLN A 168 -9.00 2.99 -5.18
C GLN A 168 -7.54 3.12 -5.64
N GLY A 169 -6.94 2.02 -6.09
CA GLY A 169 -5.55 2.00 -6.57
C GLY A 169 -5.42 1.12 -7.81
N VAL A 170 -4.57 1.53 -8.75
CA VAL A 170 -4.36 0.80 -10.00
C VAL A 170 -2.87 0.64 -10.27
N VAL A 171 -2.44 -0.59 -10.57
CA VAL A 171 -1.11 -0.86 -11.11
C VAL A 171 -1.26 -1.30 -12.56
N CYS A 172 -0.55 -0.62 -13.45
CA CYS A 172 -0.39 -1.01 -14.85
C CYS A 172 1.05 -1.49 -15.03
N GLN A 173 1.24 -2.80 -15.12
CA GLN A 173 2.55 -3.43 -15.30
C GLN A 173 2.68 -3.92 -16.74
N PRO A 174 3.72 -3.53 -17.50
CA PRO A 174 3.93 -4.04 -18.85
C PRO A 174 4.20 -5.55 -18.83
N ILE A 175 3.68 -6.27 -19.84
CA ILE A 175 3.96 -7.67 -20.12
C ILE A 175 4.73 -7.73 -21.44
N GLY A 176 6.05 -7.62 -21.36
CA GLY A 176 6.90 -7.40 -22.53
C GLY A 176 6.42 -6.23 -23.40
N ASN A 177 6.75 -6.24 -24.68
CA ASN A 177 6.55 -5.08 -25.55
C ASN A 177 5.11 -4.87 -26.04
N GLN A 178 4.19 -5.81 -25.77
CA GLN A 178 2.89 -5.89 -26.43
C GLN A 178 1.69 -6.05 -25.48
N GLY A 179 1.93 -6.11 -24.17
CA GLY A 179 0.88 -6.30 -23.19
C GLY A 179 0.99 -5.44 -21.95
N VAL A 180 -0.11 -5.38 -21.22
CA VAL A 180 -0.23 -4.73 -19.92
C VAL A 180 -1.09 -5.60 -19.00
N LEU A 181 -0.56 -5.86 -17.82
CA LEU A 181 -1.28 -6.39 -16.67
C LEU A 181 -1.85 -5.22 -15.87
N ILE A 182 -3.19 -5.16 -15.77
CA ILE A 182 -3.91 -4.09 -15.09
C ILE A 182 -4.52 -4.66 -13.82
N LEU A 183 -4.21 -4.05 -12.68
CA LEU A 183 -4.55 -4.56 -11.35
C LEU A 183 -5.25 -3.48 -10.53
N GLY A 184 -6.51 -3.70 -10.16
CA GLY A 184 -7.33 -2.83 -9.33
C GLY A 184 -7.34 -3.28 -7.87
N ALA A 185 -7.10 -2.34 -6.96
CA ALA A 185 -7.19 -2.53 -5.51
C ALA A 185 -8.34 -1.72 -4.91
N ASN A 186 -8.85 -2.20 -3.78
CA ASN A 186 -9.99 -1.61 -3.07
C ASN A 186 -9.58 -0.69 -1.91
N ALA A 187 -8.31 -0.33 -1.82
CA ALA A 187 -7.80 0.66 -0.87
C ALA A 187 -6.70 1.50 -1.54
N PRO A 188 -6.59 2.80 -1.25
CA PRO A 188 -5.50 3.63 -1.77
C PRO A 188 -4.17 3.27 -1.10
N ARG A 189 -3.06 3.47 -1.82
CA ARG A 189 -1.69 3.24 -1.32
C ARG A 189 -1.48 1.84 -0.72
N SER A 190 -2.21 0.84 -1.23
CA SER A 190 -2.26 -0.51 -0.67
C SER A 190 -1.13 -1.42 -1.13
N TYR A 191 -0.65 -1.26 -2.37
CA TYR A 191 0.44 -2.08 -2.90
C TYR A 191 1.77 -1.72 -2.21
N THR A 192 2.44 -2.75 -1.68
CA THR A 192 3.76 -2.66 -1.09
C THR A 192 4.85 -2.82 -2.16
N LYS A 193 6.10 -2.52 -1.81
CA LYS A 193 7.26 -2.81 -2.67
C LYS A 193 7.46 -4.30 -2.95
N GLN A 194 6.98 -5.16 -2.05
CA GLN A 194 6.99 -6.60 -2.29
C GLN A 194 5.94 -6.98 -3.32
N ASP A 195 4.73 -6.41 -3.26
CA ASP A 195 3.67 -6.64 -4.25
C ASP A 195 4.12 -6.17 -5.63
N GLU A 196 4.70 -4.97 -5.75
CA GLU A 196 5.23 -4.43 -7.01
C GLU A 196 6.26 -5.40 -7.66
N LYS A 197 7.15 -5.99 -6.85
CA LYS A 197 8.13 -6.98 -7.34
C LYS A 197 7.49 -8.30 -7.77
N TRP A 198 6.50 -8.78 -7.02
CA TRP A 198 5.74 -9.98 -7.38
C TRP A 198 4.97 -9.79 -8.69
N ILE A 199 4.32 -8.64 -8.83
CA ILE A 199 3.61 -8.23 -10.05
C ILE A 199 4.57 -8.19 -11.25
N ALA A 200 5.74 -7.57 -11.09
CA ALA A 200 6.75 -7.53 -12.14
C ALA A 200 7.24 -8.93 -12.53
N GLY A 201 7.60 -9.78 -11.56
CA GLY A 201 8.08 -11.13 -11.86
C GLY A 201 7.03 -12.03 -12.53
N ILE A 202 5.75 -11.87 -12.16
CA ILE A 202 4.66 -12.58 -12.84
C ILE A 202 4.46 -12.04 -14.26
N ALA A 203 4.55 -10.72 -14.47
CA ALA A 203 4.46 -10.14 -15.79
C ALA A 203 5.61 -10.57 -16.71
N ASP A 204 6.84 -10.69 -16.19
CA ASP A 204 8.00 -11.21 -16.93
C ASP A 204 7.77 -12.67 -17.34
N LYS A 205 7.24 -13.50 -16.44
CA LYS A 205 6.90 -14.90 -16.75
C LYS A 205 5.80 -15.00 -17.81
N LEU A 206 4.75 -14.18 -17.70
CA LEU A 206 3.68 -14.10 -18.70
C LEU A 206 4.20 -13.61 -20.06
N ALA A 207 5.19 -12.73 -20.08
CA ALA A 207 5.79 -12.23 -21.32
C ALA A 207 6.46 -13.36 -22.13
N VAL A 208 7.10 -14.32 -21.45
CA VAL A 208 7.66 -15.52 -22.11
C VAL A 208 6.54 -16.41 -22.63
N THR A 209 5.55 -16.74 -21.80
CA THR A 209 4.43 -17.63 -22.19
C THR A 209 3.59 -17.09 -23.35
N LEU A 210 3.46 -15.77 -23.49
CA LEU A 210 2.69 -15.15 -24.56
C LEU A 210 3.49 -14.92 -25.85
N GLN A 211 4.81 -15.12 -25.83
CA GLN A 211 5.67 -15.06 -27.01
C GLN A 211 5.85 -16.42 -27.71
N GLU A 212 5.61 -17.52 -26.99
CA GLU A 212 5.59 -18.89 -27.52
C GLU A 212 4.32 -19.18 -28.34
#